data_AF-A0A8B8MPW8-F1
#
_entry.id   AF-A0A8B8MPW8-F1
#
_cell.length_a   1.000
_cell.length_b   1.000
_cell.length_c   1.000
_cell.angle_alpha   90.00
_cell.angle_beta   90.00
_cell.angle_gamma   90.00
#
_symmetry.space_group_name_H-M   'P 1'
#
loop_
_entity.id
_entity.type
_entity.pdbx_description
1 polymer ?
#
loop_
_entity_poly.entity_id
_entity_poly.type
_entity_poly.pdbx_seq_one_letter_code
_entity_poly.pdbx_strand_id
1 'polypeptide(L)'
;MYHQPDHLPCLHCHPHSYIRLVQHLIERCLLLRMTRDQCIEALSHHAGIRPIVTFTVWTELLKENRDFFQAYFSAAAHGRSPHYAS
;
A
#
# COMPACT_ATOMS: atom_id res chain seq x y z
N MET A 1 19.54 1.54 -14.29
CA MET A 1 19.35 2.97 -13.99
C MET A 1 18.18 3.10 -13.01
N TYR A 2 18.45 2.94 -11.72
CA TYR A 2 17.45 3.16 -10.68
C TYR A 2 17.22 4.67 -10.61
N HIS A 3 16.02 5.13 -11.02
CA HIS A 3 15.62 6.51 -10.83
C HIS A 3 15.54 6.74 -9.31
N GLN A 4 16.51 7.49 -8.81
CA GLN A 4 16.51 8.07 -7.48
C GLN A 4 15.24 8.95 -7.34
N PRO A 5 14.34 8.71 -6.38
CA PRO A 5 13.15 9.53 -6.21
C PRO A 5 13.53 10.80 -5.45
N ASP A 6 14.24 11.71 -6.12
CA ASP A 6 14.73 12.97 -5.54
C ASP A 6 13.64 13.98 -5.14
N HIS A 7 12.35 13.66 -5.31
CA HIS A 7 11.26 14.56 -4.95
C HIS A 7 10.08 13.86 -4.29
N LEU A 8 10.33 13.15 -3.19
CA LEU A 8 9.23 12.91 -2.26
C LEU A 8 8.74 14.27 -1.73
N PRO A 9 7.44 14.61 -1.88
CA PRO A 9 6.91 15.86 -1.36
C PRO A 9 7.16 15.93 0.15
N CYS A 10 7.51 17.09 0.69
CA CYS A 10 7.66 17.20 2.14
C CYS A 10 6.28 17.06 2.81
N LEU A 11 6.15 16.16 3.79
CA LEU A 11 4.92 16.00 4.58
C LEU A 11 4.48 17.31 5.25
N HIS A 12 5.44 18.14 5.70
CA HIS A 12 5.14 19.41 6.36
C HIS A 12 4.78 20.53 5.39
N CYS A 13 5.35 20.53 4.18
CA CYS A 13 5.10 21.60 3.20
C CYS A 13 3.87 21.31 2.33
N HIS A 14 3.65 20.05 1.97
CA HIS A 14 2.62 19.61 1.04
C HIS A 14 1.94 18.33 1.56
N PRO A 15 1.22 18.40 2.70
CA PRO A 15 0.68 17.21 3.36
C PRO A 15 -0.28 16.42 2.47
N HIS A 16 -1.12 17.10 1.69
CA HIS A 16 -2.05 16.46 0.76
C HIS A 16 -1.31 15.67 -0.34
N SER A 17 -0.30 16.29 -0.97
CA SER A 17 0.49 15.62 -2.02
C SER A 17 1.26 14.42 -1.47
N TYR A 18 1.78 14.52 -0.25
CA TYR A 18 2.46 13.41 0.42
C TYR A 18 1.51 12.25 0.72
N ILE A 19 0.34 12.53 1.31
CA ILE A 19 -0.64 11.49 1.61
C ILE A 19 -1.10 10.80 0.31
N ARG A 20 -1.37 11.56 -0.76
CA ARG A 20 -1.73 10.99 -2.07
C ARG A 20 -0.63 10.10 -2.65
N LEU A 21 0.64 10.49 -2.50
CA LEU A 21 1.76 9.65 -2.90
C LEU A 21 1.80 8.34 -2.09
N VAL A 22 1.67 8.42 -0.76
CA VAL A 22 1.67 7.23 0.11
C VAL A 22 0.50 6.31 -0.23
N GLN A 23 -0.70 6.85 -0.47
CA GLN A 23 -1.85 6.09 -0.94
C GLN A 23 -1.55 5.38 -2.26
N HIS A 24 -0.99 6.08 -3.25
CA HIS A 24 -0.63 5.46 -4.53
C HIS A 24 0.40 4.32 -4.37
N LEU A 25 1.36 4.47 -3.47
CA LEU A 25 2.32 3.39 -3.16
C LEU A 25 1.64 2.20 -2.47
N ILE A 26 0.69 2.45 -1.57
CA ILE A 26 -0.15 1.41 -0.94
C ILE A 26 -0.96 0.66 -2.00
N GLU A 27 -1.61 1.37 -2.92
CA GLU A 27 -2.37 0.77 -4.04
C GLU A 27 -1.48 -0.15 -4.89
N ARG A 28 -0.24 0.26 -5.17
CA ARG A 28 0.74 -0.59 -5.86
C ARG A 28 1.11 -1.83 -5.05
N CYS A 29 1.28 -1.72 -3.72
CA CYS A 29 1.51 -2.88 -2.86
C CYS A 29 0.32 -3.85 -2.83
N LEU A 30 -0.90 -3.33 -2.85
CA LEU A 30 -2.12 -4.14 -2.95
C LEU A 30 -2.18 -4.91 -4.28
N LEU A 31 -1.83 -4.27 -5.40
CA LEU A 31 -1.73 -4.97 -6.70
C LEU A 31 -0.70 -6.09 -6.69
N LEU A 32 0.40 -5.93 -5.92
CA LEU A 32 1.43 -6.94 -5.73
C LEU A 32 1.04 -8.01 -4.69
N ARG A 33 -0.20 -8.01 -4.19
CA ARG A 33 -0.73 -8.94 -3.17
C ARG A 33 0.06 -8.92 -1.87
N MET A 34 0.63 -7.78 -1.50
CA MET A 34 1.35 -7.63 -0.24
C MET A 34 0.40 -7.55 0.95
N THR A 35 0.78 -8.18 2.05
CA THR A 35 0.16 -7.92 3.36
C THR A 35 0.48 -6.50 3.83
N ARG A 36 -0.26 -6.02 4.84
CA ARG A 36 0.01 -4.71 5.45
C ARG A 36 1.47 -4.58 5.91
N ASP A 37 2.00 -5.59 6.57
CA ASP A 37 3.33 -5.52 7.16
C ASP A 37 4.42 -5.55 6.07
N GLN A 38 4.23 -6.34 5.00
CA GLN A 38 5.08 -6.30 3.81
C GLN A 38 5.02 -4.94 3.09
N CYS A 39 3.83 -4.33 3.00
CA CYS A 39 3.67 -2.99 2.45
C CYS A 39 4.42 -1.95 3.28
N ILE A 40 4.34 -2.02 4.62
CA ILE A 40 5.05 -1.12 5.54
C ILE A 40 6.56 -1.26 5.35
N GLU A 41 7.07 -2.49 5.34
CA GLU A 41 8.49 -2.76 5.16
C GLU A 41 8.98 -2.28 3.79
N ALA A 42 8.25 -2.60 2.72
CA ALA A 42 8.61 -2.21 1.36
C ALA A 42 8.66 -0.68 1.19
N LEU A 43 7.65 0.04 1.69
CA LEU A 43 7.62 1.51 1.59
C LEU A 43 8.70 2.17 2.45
N SER A 44 9.01 1.60 3.62
CA SER A 44 10.10 2.09 4.46
C SER A 44 11.45 1.90 3.79
N HIS A 45 11.73 0.71 3.24
CA HIS A 45 13.03 0.38 2.68
C HIS A 45 13.25 1.01 1.30
N HIS A 46 12.24 1.00 0.42
CA HIS A 46 12.39 1.42 -0.98
C HIS A 46 12.02 2.88 -1.24
N ALA A 47 11.17 3.48 -0.40
CA ALA A 47 10.69 4.86 -0.58
C ALA A 47 11.02 5.78 0.60
N GLY A 48 11.66 5.28 1.66
CA GLY A 48 12.02 6.09 2.84
C GLY A 48 10.81 6.61 3.62
N ILE A 49 9.61 6.03 3.40
CA ILE A 49 8.39 6.45 4.09
C ILE A 49 8.43 5.90 5.52
N ARG A 50 8.24 6.78 6.51
CA ARG A 50 8.17 6.37 7.91
C ARG A 50 7.05 5.34 8.11
N PRO A 51 7.32 4.17 8.75
CA PRO A 51 6.34 3.09 8.94
C PRO A 51 4.99 3.54 9.52
N ILE A 52 5.03 4.47 10.49
CA ILE A 52 3.84 5.02 11.11
C ILE A 52 2.93 5.74 10.11
N VAL A 53 3.49 6.40 9.09
CA VAL A 53 2.68 7.10 8.09
C VAL A 53 1.97 6.10 7.18
N THR A 54 2.69 5.10 6.69
CA THR A 54 2.09 4.01 5.90
C THR A 54 1.00 3.30 6.69
N PHE A 55 1.25 2.98 7.96
CA PHE A 55 0.28 2.37 8.84
C PHE A 55 -0.98 3.23 8.98
N THR A 56 -0.84 4.52 9.30
CA THR A 56 -1.98 5.43 9.46
C THR A 56 -2.79 5.55 8.18
N VAL A 57 -2.15 5.79 7.03
CA VAL A 57 -2.85 5.91 5.75
C VAL A 57 -3.57 4.61 5.38
N TRP A 58 -2.92 3.46 5.57
CA TRP A 58 -3.55 2.15 5.36
C TRP A 58 -4.79 1.96 6.25
N THR A 59 -4.69 2.31 7.53
CA THR A 59 -5.81 2.20 8.48
C THR A 59 -7.00 3.06 8.07
N GLU A 60 -6.78 4.30 7.61
CA GLU A 60 -7.87 5.15 7.13
C GLU A 60 -8.46 4.64 5.81
N LEU A 61 -7.63 4.18 4.85
CA LEU A 61 -8.12 3.56 3.62
C LEU A 61 -8.99 2.32 3.90
N LEU A 62 -8.58 1.49 4.86
CA LEU A 62 -9.35 0.32 5.31
C LEU A 62 -10.71 0.71 5.88
N LYS A 63 -10.76 1.77 6.70
CA LYS A 63 -12.02 2.26 7.30
C LYS A 63 -12.97 2.81 6.23
N GLU A 64 -12.45 3.54 5.25
CA GLU A 64 -13.26 4.13 4.17
C GLU A 64 -13.70 3.09 3.13
N ASN A 65 -12.92 2.03 2.91
CA ASN A 65 -13.13 1.06 1.82
C ASN A 65 -13.22 -0.39 2.34
N ARG A 66 -14.03 -0.61 3.38
CA ARG A 66 -14.09 -1.90 4.10
C ARG A 66 -14.36 -3.10 3.19
N ASP A 67 -15.33 -2.97 2.29
CA ASP A 67 -15.73 -4.07 1.39
C ASP A 67 -14.60 -4.46 0.43
N PHE A 68 -13.87 -3.48 -0.10
CA PHE A 68 -12.70 -3.72 -0.95
C PHE A 68 -11.63 -4.51 -0.20
N PHE A 69 -11.26 -4.06 1.01
CA PHE A 69 -10.22 -4.74 1.78
C PHE A 69 -10.66 -6.11 2.27
N GLN A 70 -11.94 -6.33 2.57
CA GLN A 70 -12.46 -7.65 2.89
C GLN A 70 -12.33 -8.62 1.71
N ALA A 71 -12.70 -8.18 0.51
CA ALA A 71 -12.50 -8.96 -0.71
C ALA A 71 -11.00 -9.22 -0.98
N TYR A 72 -10.15 -8.20 -0.78
CA TYR A 72 -8.70 -8.31 -0.93
C TYR A 72 -8.09 -9.36 0.02
N PHE A 73 -8.41 -9.29 1.32
CA PHE A 73 -7.90 -10.25 2.31
C PHE A 73 -8.43 -11.66 2.06
N SER A 74 -9.69 -11.78 1.66
CA SER A 74 -10.25 -13.07 1.23
C SER A 74 -9.47 -13.63 0.05
N ALA A 75 -9.25 -12.84 -1.00
CA ALA A 75 -8.49 -13.26 -2.18
C ALA A 75 -7.01 -13.58 -1.88
N ALA A 76 -6.42 -12.92 -0.88
CA ALA A 76 -5.06 -13.21 -0.44
C ALA A 76 -4.97 -14.50 0.40
N ALA A 77 -6.00 -14.83 1.18
CA ALA A 77 -6.06 -16.05 1.98
C ALA A 77 -6.24 -17.32 1.13
N HIS A 78 -6.92 -17.23 -0.02
CA HIS A 78 -7.19 -18.35 -0.93
C HIS A 78 -6.04 -18.62 -1.93
N GLY A 79 -4.79 -18.54 -1.48
CA GLY A 79 -3.63 -18.88 -2.32
C GLY A 79 -3.71 -20.31 -2.87
N ARG A 80 -4.14 -20.43 -4.14
CA ARG A 80 -4.51 -21.65 -4.93
C ARG A 80 -5.95 -22.11 -4.66
N SER A 81 -6.84 -22.17 -5.66
CA SER A 81 -6.67 -22.95 -6.89
C SER A 81 -7.40 -22.32 -8.09
N PRO A 82 -6.77 -22.16 -9.27
CA PRO A 82 -7.53 -22.16 -10.52
C PRO A 82 -7.88 -23.62 -10.83
N HIS A 83 -8.89 -24.16 -10.15
CA HIS A 83 -9.67 -25.21 -10.77
C HIS A 83 -10.46 -24.51 -11.88
N TYR A 84 -9.96 -24.61 -13.10
CA TYR A 84 -10.81 -24.56 -14.28
C TYR A 84 -12.01 -25.46 -13.96
N ALA A 85 -13.16 -24.82 -13.73
CA ALA A 85 -14.43 -25.51 -13.64
C ALA A 85 -14.68 -26.17 -15.00
N SER A 86 -15.19 -27.40 -14.92
CA SER A 86 -15.55 -28.35 -15.97
C SER A 86 -16.08 -27.78 -17.29
#